data_AF-A0A239PBM6-F1
#
_entry.id   AF-A0A239PBM6-F1
#
_cell.length_a   1.000
_cell.length_b   1.000
_cell.length_c   1.000
_cell.angle_alpha   90.00
_cell.angle_beta   90.00
_cell.angle_gamma   90.00
#
_symmetry.space_group_name_H-M   'P 1'
#
loop_
_entity.id
_entity.type
_entity.pdbx_description
1 polymer ?
#
loop_
_entity_poly.entity_id
_entity_poly.type
_entity_poly.pdbx_seq_one_letter_code
_entity_poly.pdbx_strand_id
1 'polypeptide(L)'
;MSTAGARPIRRILDRVLVSGTVEDVVPVARHMRRIRIGGASLRDLDWTPGQHVRLQVGDLLSPQTWLRGFRDVLRTYSIWDYDPRGSLDLCILDHAEAGPGALWSRQASIGRHVAFTRPEGRFVPRGDAPYHLFVGDETAEVAFGAMLRALPGSARAYGAVAVGGPDDRLPLSRSDELTWVYRDSASPADTDLLVHAVRSLALPDHPGVAYVAGQARTCQAVREHLVRERGWPRDAVLVKAFWAPGKRGLD
;
A
#
# COMPACT_ATOMS: atom_id res chain seq x y z
N MET A 1 27.63 -30.95 -10.63
CA MET A 1 28.48 -30.03 -9.84
C MET A 1 28.00 -28.62 -10.16
N SER A 2 27.50 -27.75 -9.27
CA SER A 2 27.59 -27.59 -7.82
C SER A 2 26.26 -27.01 -7.29
N THR A 3 25.58 -27.72 -6.39
CA THR A 3 24.35 -27.29 -5.69
C THR A 3 24.62 -26.83 -4.26
N ALA A 4 25.90 -26.62 -3.89
CA ALA A 4 26.32 -26.37 -2.52
C ALA A 4 26.16 -24.90 -2.08
N GLY A 5 26.19 -23.94 -3.02
CA GLY A 5 26.14 -22.50 -2.70
C GLY A 5 24.75 -21.92 -2.37
N ALA A 6 23.66 -22.59 -2.80
CA ALA A 6 22.29 -22.08 -2.61
C ALA A 6 21.71 -22.37 -1.21
N ARG A 7 22.23 -23.39 -0.51
CA ARG A 7 21.73 -23.81 0.81
C ARG A 7 22.02 -22.84 1.97
N PRO A 8 23.22 -22.23 2.11
CA PRO A 8 23.49 -21.31 3.21
C PRO A 8 22.77 -19.96 3.07
N ILE A 9 22.64 -19.44 1.85
CA ILE A 9 21.92 -18.18 1.57
C ILE A 9 20.42 -18.34 1.88
N ARG A 10 19.82 -19.46 1.50
CA ARG A 10 18.41 -19.77 1.78
C ARG A 10 18.12 -19.79 3.29
N ARG A 11 19.01 -20.39 4.11
CA ARG A 11 18.90 -20.40 5.58
C ARG A 11 18.97 -19.01 6.24
N ILE A 12 19.70 -18.06 5.65
CA ILE A 12 19.78 -16.69 6.16
C ILE A 12 18.52 -15.92 5.77
N LEU A 13 18.04 -16.09 4.53
CA LEU A 13 16.77 -15.51 4.08
C LEU A 13 15.57 -16.04 4.88
N ASP A 14 15.54 -17.33 5.21
CA ASP A 14 14.50 -17.95 6.07
C ASP A 14 14.49 -17.37 7.50
N ARG A 15 15.57 -16.72 7.95
CA ARG A 15 15.63 -16.02 9.25
C ARG A 15 15.13 -14.58 9.20
N VAL A 16 15.03 -13.99 8.01
CA VAL A 16 14.70 -12.58 7.80
C VAL A 16 13.32 -12.41 7.13
N LEU A 17 12.89 -13.39 6.34
CA LEU A 17 11.60 -13.42 5.66
C LEU A 17 10.60 -14.32 6.39
N VAL A 18 9.36 -13.86 6.42
CA VAL A 18 8.18 -14.65 6.77
C VAL A 18 7.76 -15.41 5.51
N SER A 19 7.33 -16.66 5.67
CA SER A 19 6.88 -17.50 4.55
C SER A 19 5.48 -18.06 4.77
N GLY A 20 4.72 -18.12 3.69
CA GLY A 20 3.36 -18.63 3.70
C GLY A 20 2.99 -19.25 2.36
N THR A 21 1.70 -19.52 2.24
CA THR A 21 1.11 -20.08 1.03
C THR A 21 -0.13 -19.25 0.69
N VAL A 22 -0.36 -18.99 -0.60
CA VAL A 22 -1.61 -18.39 -1.04
C VAL A 22 -2.76 -19.36 -0.73
N GLU A 23 -3.72 -18.91 0.06
CA GLU A 23 -4.90 -19.69 0.44
C GLU A 23 -6.14 -19.29 -0.35
N ASP A 24 -6.20 -18.02 -0.80
CA ASP A 24 -7.35 -17.48 -1.52
C ASP A 24 -6.94 -16.32 -2.43
N VAL A 25 -7.62 -16.17 -3.57
CA VAL A 25 -7.41 -15.09 -4.54
C VAL A 25 -8.76 -14.61 -5.07
N VAL A 26 -9.14 -13.38 -4.75
CA VAL A 26 -10.48 -12.84 -5.02
C VAL A 26 -10.38 -11.46 -5.67
N PRO A 27 -11.04 -11.19 -6.82
CA PRO A 27 -11.23 -9.84 -7.32
C PRO A 27 -12.04 -9.01 -6.31
N VAL A 28 -11.52 -7.85 -5.91
CA VAL A 28 -12.16 -6.95 -4.92
C VAL A 28 -12.51 -5.59 -5.49
N ALA A 29 -11.94 -5.25 -6.65
CA ALA A 29 -12.29 -4.11 -7.49
C ALA A 29 -11.92 -4.45 -8.94
N ARG A 30 -12.35 -3.63 -9.91
CA ARG A 30 -12.13 -3.87 -11.35
C ARG A 30 -10.68 -4.18 -11.69
N HIS A 31 -9.75 -3.42 -11.12
CA HIS A 31 -8.32 -3.65 -11.31
C HIS A 31 -7.59 -4.11 -10.06
N MET A 32 -8.28 -4.64 -9.03
CA MET A 32 -7.62 -5.05 -7.79
C MET A 32 -8.05 -6.44 -7.34
N ARG A 33 -7.06 -7.25 -6.93
CA ARG A 33 -7.31 -8.57 -6.35
C ARG A 33 -6.73 -8.68 -4.94
N ARG A 34 -7.51 -9.27 -4.05
CA ARG A 34 -7.09 -9.68 -2.71
C ARG A 34 -6.45 -11.05 -2.79
N ILE A 35 -5.29 -11.19 -2.18
CA ILE A 35 -4.54 -12.43 -2.06
C ILE A 35 -4.36 -12.68 -0.57
N ARG A 36 -5.02 -13.73 -0.08
CA ARG A 36 -4.84 -14.21 1.29
C ARG A 36 -3.64 -15.14 1.33
N ILE A 37 -2.74 -14.86 2.26
CA ILE A 37 -1.57 -15.67 2.54
C ILE A 37 -1.74 -16.22 3.94
N GLY A 38 -1.61 -17.54 4.10
CA GLY A 38 -1.63 -18.18 5.40
C GLY A 38 -0.41 -19.05 5.66
N GLY A 39 -0.18 -19.35 6.93
CA GLY A 39 0.90 -20.22 7.37
C GLY A 39 1.28 -20.01 8.83
N ALA A 40 1.88 -21.03 9.45
CA ALA A 40 2.28 -20.98 10.86
C ALA A 40 3.28 -19.85 11.17
N SER A 41 4.11 -19.44 10.20
CA SER A 41 5.09 -18.36 10.40
C SER A 41 4.45 -16.95 10.47
N LEU A 42 3.17 -16.84 10.11
CA LEU A 42 2.40 -15.59 10.16
C LEU A 42 1.71 -15.38 11.52
N ARG A 43 1.82 -16.31 12.46
CA ARG A 43 1.22 -16.16 13.80
C ARG A 43 1.94 -15.08 14.60
N ASP A 44 1.15 -14.31 15.34
CA ASP A 44 1.62 -13.31 16.31
C ASP A 44 2.66 -12.33 15.75
N LEU A 45 2.54 -11.96 14.47
CA LEU A 45 3.28 -10.86 13.88
C LEU A 45 2.78 -9.56 14.50
N ASP A 46 3.72 -8.73 14.93
CA ASP A 46 3.42 -7.36 15.34
C ASP A 46 3.05 -6.54 14.09
N TRP A 47 1.77 -6.18 13.96
CA TRP A 47 1.24 -5.40 12.86
C TRP A 47 0.40 -4.24 13.39
N THR A 48 0.69 -3.05 12.86
CA THR A 48 -0.14 -1.87 13.03
C THR A 48 -0.79 -1.48 11.69
N PRO A 49 -2.10 -1.19 11.66
CA PRO A 49 -2.80 -0.72 10.46
C PRO A 49 -2.06 0.42 9.75
N GLY A 50 -1.86 0.27 8.44
CA GLY A 50 -1.03 1.18 7.63
C GLY A 50 0.41 0.70 7.38
N GLN A 51 0.87 -0.31 8.11
CA GLN A 51 2.11 -1.00 7.81
C GLN A 51 2.03 -1.86 6.54
N HIS A 52 3.21 -2.19 6.04
CA HIS A 52 3.40 -2.89 4.78
C HIS A 52 4.42 -4.03 4.95
N VAL A 53 4.47 -4.90 3.95
CA VAL A 53 5.51 -5.91 3.78
C VAL A 53 6.18 -5.72 2.43
N ARG A 54 7.41 -6.22 2.30
CA ARG A 54 8.11 -6.35 1.03
C ARG A 54 7.99 -7.79 0.54
N LEU A 55 7.10 -8.00 -0.42
CA LEU A 55 6.79 -9.27 -1.03
C LEU A 55 7.84 -9.66 -2.07
N GLN A 56 8.31 -10.91 -2.00
CA GLN A 56 9.13 -11.50 -3.05
C GLN A 56 8.30 -11.83 -4.29
N VAL A 57 8.48 -11.03 -5.34
CA VAL A 57 7.80 -11.18 -6.64
C VAL A 57 8.69 -11.78 -7.73
N GLY A 58 10.02 -11.73 -7.55
CA GLY A 58 11.02 -12.28 -8.46
C GLY A 58 11.82 -13.44 -7.86
N ASP A 59 12.60 -14.13 -8.70
CA ASP A 59 13.49 -15.21 -8.24
C ASP A 59 14.78 -14.63 -7.65
N LEU A 60 14.96 -14.70 -6.33
CA LEU A 60 16.16 -14.24 -5.63
C LEU A 60 17.45 -14.94 -6.09
N LEU A 61 17.36 -16.15 -6.66
CA LEU A 61 18.50 -16.97 -7.04
C LEU A 61 18.80 -16.94 -8.55
N SER A 62 17.97 -16.25 -9.33
CA SER A 62 18.17 -16.08 -10.77
C SER A 62 19.41 -15.25 -11.07
N PRO A 63 20.27 -15.64 -12.05
CA PRO A 63 21.35 -14.78 -12.53
C PRO A 63 20.86 -13.41 -13.02
N GLN A 64 19.62 -13.32 -13.49
CA GLN A 64 19.01 -12.06 -13.93
C GLN A 64 18.80 -11.08 -12.77
N THR A 65 18.58 -11.59 -11.55
CA THR A 65 18.43 -10.80 -10.33
C THR A 65 19.73 -10.11 -9.92
N TRP A 66 20.86 -10.82 -10.02
CA TRP A 66 22.18 -10.23 -9.79
C TRP A 66 22.52 -9.14 -10.80
N LEU A 67 22.02 -9.26 -12.04
CA LEU A 67 22.25 -8.28 -13.11
C LEU A 67 21.30 -7.07 -13.05
N ARG A 68 20.03 -7.25 -12.66
CA ARG A 68 19.00 -6.19 -12.63
C ARG A 68 18.83 -5.53 -11.25
N GLY A 69 19.42 -6.12 -10.22
CA GLY A 69 19.37 -5.64 -8.84
C GLY A 69 18.14 -6.13 -8.06
N PHE A 70 18.26 -6.16 -6.73
CA PHE A 70 17.20 -6.62 -5.81
C PHE A 70 15.88 -5.83 -5.90
N ARG A 71 15.90 -4.64 -6.53
CA ARG A 71 14.72 -3.83 -6.80
C ARG A 71 13.71 -4.49 -7.72
N ASP A 72 14.04 -5.54 -8.47
CA ASP A 72 13.05 -6.31 -9.25
C ASP A 72 12.53 -7.55 -8.51
N VAL A 73 13.02 -7.80 -7.31
CA VAL A 73 12.71 -9.00 -6.55
C VAL A 73 11.71 -8.76 -5.44
N LEU A 74 11.80 -7.60 -4.77
CA LEU A 74 10.89 -7.23 -3.69
C LEU A 74 9.94 -6.12 -4.14
N ARG A 75 8.67 -6.19 -3.72
CA ARG A 75 7.67 -5.13 -3.92
C ARG A 75 6.96 -4.83 -2.61
N THR A 76 6.86 -3.54 -2.30
CA THR A 76 6.16 -3.04 -1.13
C THR A 76 4.65 -3.12 -1.33
N TYR A 77 3.95 -3.79 -0.42
CA TYR A 77 2.49 -3.85 -0.38
C TYR A 77 1.99 -3.59 1.03
N SER A 78 1.04 -2.66 1.14
CA SER A 78 0.30 -2.44 2.39
C SER A 78 -0.47 -3.70 2.76
N ILE A 79 -0.50 -4.03 4.05
CA ILE A 79 -1.33 -5.12 4.55
C ILE A 79 -2.77 -4.61 4.59
N TRP A 80 -3.67 -5.32 3.91
CA TRP A 80 -5.11 -5.04 3.94
C TRP A 80 -5.70 -5.48 5.27
N ASP A 81 -5.48 -6.74 5.65
CA ASP A 81 -6.02 -7.34 6.86
C ASP A 81 -5.06 -8.36 7.44
N TYR A 82 -5.15 -8.62 8.75
CA TYR A 82 -4.28 -9.56 9.45
C TYR A 82 -5.05 -10.29 10.54
N ASP A 83 -4.98 -11.63 10.50
CA ASP A 83 -5.46 -12.52 11.54
C ASP A 83 -4.26 -13.09 12.31
N PRO A 84 -4.12 -12.82 13.63
CA PRO A 84 -3.01 -13.32 14.44
C PRO A 84 -2.93 -14.85 14.51
N ARG A 85 -3.99 -15.57 14.11
CA ARG A 85 -3.98 -17.04 14.00
C ARG A 85 -3.13 -17.56 12.84
N GLY A 86 -2.69 -16.67 11.94
CA GLY A 86 -1.65 -16.94 10.95
C GLY A 86 -2.06 -16.69 9.50
N SER A 87 -2.84 -15.63 9.24
CA SER A 87 -3.10 -15.19 7.86
C SER A 87 -3.04 -13.68 7.71
N LEU A 88 -2.68 -13.21 6.51
CA LEU A 88 -2.71 -11.82 6.13
C LEU A 88 -3.24 -11.67 4.72
N ASP A 89 -3.85 -10.53 4.44
CA ASP A 89 -4.38 -10.20 3.13
C ASP A 89 -3.57 -9.06 2.52
N LEU A 90 -3.20 -9.22 1.25
CA LEU A 90 -2.70 -8.14 0.40
C LEU A 90 -3.74 -7.83 -0.65
N CYS A 91 -3.92 -6.55 -1.00
CA CYS A 91 -4.68 -6.16 -2.18
C CYS A 91 -3.70 -5.58 -3.20
N ILE A 92 -3.64 -6.16 -4.40
CA ILE A 92 -2.67 -5.79 -5.42
C ILE A 92 -3.40 -5.23 -6.64
N LEU A 93 -3.08 -3.98 -6.96
CA LEU A 93 -3.52 -3.30 -8.17
C LEU A 93 -2.87 -3.93 -9.41
N ASP A 94 -3.69 -4.25 -10.39
CA ASP A 94 -3.32 -4.73 -11.70
C ASP A 94 -3.29 -3.58 -12.70
N HIS A 95 -2.16 -2.87 -12.73
CA HIS A 95 -1.96 -1.76 -13.65
C HIS A 95 -1.58 -2.25 -15.07
N ALA A 96 -1.98 -1.48 -16.10
CA ALA A 96 -1.83 -1.85 -17.51
C ALA A 96 -0.36 -2.07 -17.93
N GLU A 97 0.55 -1.20 -17.47
CA GLU A 97 1.99 -1.34 -17.66
C GLU A 97 2.58 -2.41 -16.74
N ALA A 98 2.22 -3.68 -16.93
CA ALA A 98 2.42 -4.77 -15.98
C ALA A 98 3.87 -4.87 -15.44
N GLY A 99 4.10 -4.30 -14.26
CA GLY A 99 5.35 -4.41 -13.52
C GLY A 99 5.48 -5.78 -12.84
N PRO A 100 6.64 -6.12 -12.24
CA PRO A 100 6.85 -7.42 -11.60
C PRO A 100 5.78 -7.79 -10.57
N GLY A 101 5.27 -6.80 -9.82
CA GLY A 101 4.19 -6.99 -8.86
C GLY A 101 2.83 -7.33 -9.47
N ALA A 102 2.42 -6.59 -10.50
CA ALA A 102 1.18 -6.87 -11.24
C ALA A 102 1.25 -8.25 -11.94
N LEU A 103 2.38 -8.58 -12.56
CA LEU A 103 2.62 -9.89 -13.17
C LEU A 103 2.58 -11.02 -12.15
N TRP A 104 3.24 -10.85 -11.00
CA TRP A 104 3.20 -11.82 -9.92
C TRP A 104 1.77 -12.07 -9.44
N SER A 105 0.99 -11.00 -9.27
CA SER A 105 -0.41 -11.04 -8.84
C SER A 105 -1.29 -11.77 -9.86
N ARG A 106 -1.07 -11.58 -11.16
CA ARG A 106 -1.80 -12.30 -12.22
C ARG A 106 -1.53 -13.81 -12.22
N GLN A 107 -0.36 -14.20 -11.71
CA GLN A 107 0.08 -15.59 -11.60
C GLN A 107 -0.15 -16.16 -10.19
N ALA A 108 -0.75 -15.41 -9.27
CA ALA A 108 -1.03 -15.91 -7.93
C ALA A 108 -2.12 -16.97 -8.00
N SER A 109 -1.85 -18.13 -7.41
CA SER A 109 -2.77 -19.26 -7.36
C SER A 109 -2.69 -19.92 -5.99
N ILE A 110 -3.80 -20.53 -5.57
CA ILE A 110 -3.86 -21.28 -4.31
C ILE A 110 -2.75 -22.33 -4.28
N GLY A 111 -2.06 -22.47 -3.14
CA GLY A 111 -0.92 -23.38 -2.99
C GLY A 111 0.43 -22.77 -3.37
N ARG A 112 0.46 -21.57 -3.99
CA ARG A 112 1.73 -20.90 -4.31
C ARG A 112 2.46 -20.47 -3.03
N HIS A 113 3.71 -20.90 -2.88
CA HIS A 113 4.57 -20.42 -1.81
C HIS A 113 4.95 -18.94 -2.00
N VAL A 114 4.99 -18.21 -0.90
CA VAL A 114 5.31 -16.79 -0.87
C VAL A 114 6.26 -16.49 0.28
N ALA A 115 7.12 -15.49 0.08
CA ALA A 115 8.02 -14.99 1.11
C ALA A 115 7.98 -13.45 1.11
N PHE A 116 8.02 -12.85 2.29
CA PHE A 116 7.94 -11.41 2.47
C PHE A 116 8.62 -10.97 3.78
N THR A 117 8.94 -9.69 3.92
CA THR A 117 9.50 -9.16 5.17
C THR A 117 8.45 -9.16 6.29
N ARG A 118 8.89 -9.06 7.55
CA ARG A 118 7.97 -8.74 8.65
C ARG A 118 7.28 -7.38 8.42
N PRO A 119 6.08 -7.15 9.00
CA PRO A 119 5.43 -5.85 8.91
C PRO A 119 6.35 -4.71 9.33
N GLU A 120 6.37 -3.64 8.54
CA GLU A 120 7.22 -2.48 8.81
C GLU A 120 6.56 -1.17 8.35
N GLY A 121 7.18 -0.05 8.74
CA GLY A 121 6.75 1.30 8.36
C GLY A 121 6.11 2.09 9.51
N ARG A 122 6.10 3.41 9.33
CA ARG A 122 5.57 4.39 10.29
C ARG A 122 4.36 5.17 9.74
N PHE A 123 3.83 4.73 8.61
CA PHE A 123 2.64 5.30 7.97
C PHE A 123 1.40 4.72 8.65
N VAL A 124 1.21 5.03 9.93
CA VAL A 124 0.20 4.42 10.81
C VAL A 124 -0.63 5.51 11.50
N PRO A 125 -1.88 5.22 11.92
CA PRO A 125 -2.72 6.19 12.59
C PRO A 125 -2.11 6.72 13.89
N ARG A 126 -2.25 8.02 14.14
CA ARG A 126 -1.89 8.65 15.42
C ARG A 126 -3.13 8.84 16.30
N GLY A 127 -3.18 8.16 17.44
CA GLY A 127 -4.39 8.11 18.28
C GLY A 127 -4.82 9.43 18.91
N ASP A 128 -3.93 10.42 18.99
CA ASP A 128 -4.15 11.75 19.58
C ASP A 128 -4.52 12.83 18.53
N ALA A 129 -4.73 12.43 17.28
CA ALA A 129 -5.06 13.38 16.22
C ALA A 129 -6.45 14.01 16.43
N PRO A 130 -6.61 15.35 16.30
CA PRO A 130 -7.93 16.00 16.34
C PRO A 130 -8.90 15.50 15.27
N TYR A 131 -8.35 15.10 14.11
CA TYR A 131 -9.02 14.39 13.03
C TYR A 131 -7.97 13.81 12.08
N HIS A 132 -8.41 12.94 11.17
CA HIS A 132 -7.58 12.26 10.19
C HIS A 132 -7.91 12.71 8.78
N LEU A 133 -6.89 12.98 7.96
CA LEU A 133 -7.04 13.32 6.55
C LEU A 133 -6.35 12.25 5.68
N PHE A 134 -7.10 11.54 4.83
CA PHE A 134 -6.59 10.51 3.93
C PHE A 134 -6.58 11.03 2.50
N VAL A 135 -5.40 11.09 1.87
CA VAL A 135 -5.26 11.61 0.51
C VAL A 135 -4.41 10.69 -0.34
N GLY A 136 -4.97 10.16 -1.42
CA GLY A 136 -4.19 9.32 -2.31
C GLY A 136 -4.91 8.87 -3.56
N ASP A 137 -4.25 8.02 -4.32
CA ASP A 137 -4.82 7.31 -5.45
C ASP A 137 -5.25 5.88 -5.06
N GLU A 138 -5.74 5.09 -6.01
CA GLU A 138 -6.20 3.71 -5.79
C GLU A 138 -5.15 2.80 -5.15
N THR A 139 -3.86 3.12 -5.29
CA THR A 139 -2.79 2.34 -4.66
C THR A 139 -2.76 2.54 -3.14
N ALA A 140 -3.25 3.70 -2.66
CA ALA A 140 -3.31 4.04 -1.24
C ALA A 140 -4.51 3.40 -0.51
N GLU A 141 -5.56 3.01 -1.23
CA GLU A 141 -6.81 2.48 -0.66
C GLU A 141 -6.56 1.30 0.30
N VAL A 142 -5.56 0.46 0.02
CA VAL A 142 -5.24 -0.69 0.87
C VAL A 142 -4.78 -0.26 2.26
N ALA A 143 -3.86 0.72 2.32
CA ALA A 143 -3.40 1.26 3.59
C ALA A 143 -4.53 2.03 4.29
N PHE A 144 -5.28 2.84 3.54
CA PHE A 144 -6.36 3.63 4.09
C PHE A 144 -7.48 2.76 4.66
N GLY A 145 -7.87 1.68 3.98
CA GLY A 145 -8.90 0.77 4.49
C GLY A 145 -8.50 0.10 5.80
N ALA A 146 -7.25 -0.33 5.94
CA ALA A 146 -6.75 -0.86 7.21
C ALA A 146 -6.80 0.22 8.32
N MET A 147 -6.32 1.43 8.02
CA MET A 147 -6.32 2.54 8.98
C MET A 147 -7.73 2.97 9.40
N LEU A 148 -8.62 3.19 8.42
CA LEU A 148 -10.01 3.61 8.65
C LEU A 148 -10.78 2.60 9.48
N ARG A 149 -10.56 1.30 9.27
CA ARG A 149 -11.18 0.24 10.08
C ARG A 149 -10.73 0.28 11.54
N ALA A 150 -9.50 0.71 11.79
CA ALA A 150 -8.91 0.74 13.12
C ALA A 150 -9.23 2.01 13.91
N LEU A 151 -9.77 3.06 13.26
CA LEU A 151 -10.14 4.29 13.95
C LEU A 151 -11.32 4.06 14.90
N PRO A 152 -11.30 4.62 16.13
CA PRO A 152 -12.44 4.55 17.04
C PRO A 152 -13.65 5.26 16.42
N GLY A 153 -14.87 4.85 16.79
CA GLY A 153 -16.12 5.41 16.22
C GLY A 153 -16.22 6.94 16.32
N SER A 154 -15.65 7.54 17.37
CA SER A 154 -15.64 8.99 17.59
C SER A 154 -14.61 9.77 16.76
N ALA A 155 -13.66 9.10 16.11
CA ALA A 155 -12.69 9.77 15.25
C ALA A 155 -13.38 10.41 14.05
N ARG A 156 -12.93 11.60 13.66
CA ARG A 156 -13.37 12.28 12.43
C ARG A 156 -12.40 11.95 11.31
N ALA A 157 -12.89 11.46 10.18
CA ALA A 157 -12.10 11.26 8.97
C ALA A 157 -12.54 12.23 7.87
N TYR A 158 -11.57 12.67 7.09
CA TYR A 158 -11.73 13.43 5.87
C TYR A 158 -10.85 12.78 4.81
N GLY A 159 -11.16 12.96 3.54
CA GLY A 159 -10.23 12.53 2.52
C GLY A 159 -10.65 12.81 1.10
N ALA A 160 -9.68 12.68 0.21
CA ALA A 160 -9.87 12.66 -1.22
C ALA A 160 -9.12 11.44 -1.77
N VAL A 161 -9.82 10.56 -2.48
CA VAL A 161 -9.23 9.35 -3.08
C VAL A 161 -9.52 9.34 -4.57
N ALA A 162 -8.46 9.40 -5.38
CA ALA A 162 -8.59 9.36 -6.83
C ALA A 162 -8.53 7.92 -7.35
N VAL A 163 -9.53 7.51 -8.12
CA VAL A 163 -9.60 6.18 -8.73
C VAL A 163 -9.99 6.26 -10.20
N GLY A 164 -9.83 5.16 -10.96
CA GLY A 164 -10.16 5.13 -12.38
C GLY A 164 -11.65 5.35 -12.62
N GLY A 165 -12.48 4.65 -11.86
CA GLY A 165 -13.93 4.81 -11.82
C GLY A 165 -14.53 4.18 -10.56
N PRO A 166 -15.87 4.18 -10.40
CA PRO A 166 -16.52 3.64 -9.22
C PRO A 166 -16.22 2.17 -8.96
N ASP A 167 -16.01 1.37 -10.01
CA ASP A 167 -15.68 -0.05 -9.90
C ASP A 167 -14.25 -0.32 -9.40
N ASP A 168 -13.40 0.71 -9.33
CA ASP A 168 -12.04 0.60 -8.78
C ASP A 168 -12.00 0.81 -7.25
N ARG A 169 -13.11 1.19 -6.63
CA ARG A 169 -13.20 1.43 -5.19
C ARG A 169 -13.11 0.13 -4.41
N LEU A 170 -12.23 0.09 -3.41
CA LEU A 170 -12.31 -0.89 -2.34
C LEU A 170 -13.46 -0.57 -1.38
N PRO A 171 -14.02 -1.58 -0.68
CA PRO A 171 -15.03 -1.38 0.35
C PRO A 171 -14.38 -0.81 1.62
N LEU A 172 -14.05 0.47 1.61
CA LEU A 172 -13.47 1.16 2.76
C LEU A 172 -14.54 1.40 3.83
N SER A 173 -14.22 1.15 5.10
CA SER A 173 -15.04 1.67 6.20
C SER A 173 -15.06 3.19 6.14
N ARG A 174 -16.19 3.82 6.48
CA ARG A 174 -16.37 5.28 6.39
C ARG A 174 -16.17 5.82 4.97
N SER A 175 -16.49 5.02 3.95
CA SER A 175 -16.38 5.41 2.54
C SER A 175 -17.13 6.72 2.23
N ASP A 176 -18.25 6.94 2.92
CA ASP A 176 -19.11 8.12 2.76
C ASP A 176 -18.52 9.39 3.39
N GLU A 177 -17.50 9.26 4.25
CA GLU A 177 -16.73 10.41 4.79
C GLU A 177 -15.63 10.88 3.81
N LEU A 178 -15.38 10.13 2.74
CA LEU A 178 -14.33 10.41 1.75
C LEU A 178 -14.92 10.99 0.48
N THR A 179 -14.23 11.97 -0.10
CA THR A 179 -14.50 12.45 -1.46
C THR A 179 -13.83 11.51 -2.47
N TRP A 180 -14.65 10.83 -3.27
CA TRP A 180 -14.17 10.00 -4.38
C TRP A 180 -14.00 10.86 -5.63
N VAL A 181 -12.81 10.78 -6.23
CA VAL A 181 -12.45 11.55 -7.41
C VAL A 181 -12.23 10.58 -8.55
N TYR A 182 -13.08 10.64 -9.57
CA TYR A 182 -12.99 9.74 -10.71
C TYR A 182 -12.14 10.37 -11.81
N ARG A 183 -11.10 9.67 -12.26
CA ARG A 183 -10.20 10.16 -13.31
C ARG A 183 -10.82 10.05 -14.69
N ASP A 184 -11.73 9.11 -14.94
CA ASP A 184 -12.26 8.82 -16.26
C ASP A 184 -11.12 8.65 -17.29
N SER A 185 -10.93 9.62 -18.19
CA SER A 185 -9.86 9.62 -19.20
C SER A 185 -8.57 10.35 -18.76
N ALA A 186 -8.57 11.02 -17.61
CA ALA A 186 -7.40 11.70 -17.07
C ALA A 186 -6.29 10.71 -16.70
N SER A 187 -5.04 11.16 -16.84
CA SER A 187 -3.87 10.35 -16.52
C SER A 187 -3.83 10.03 -15.03
N PRO A 188 -3.46 8.80 -14.61
CA PRO A 188 -3.13 8.49 -13.22
C PRO A 188 -2.00 9.37 -12.64
N ALA A 189 -1.19 10.00 -13.48
CA ALA A 189 -0.14 10.92 -13.08
C ALA A 189 -0.59 12.39 -12.98
N ASP A 190 -1.87 12.69 -13.25
CA ASP A 190 -2.43 14.02 -13.08
C ASP A 190 -2.46 14.40 -11.60
N THR A 191 -1.67 15.42 -11.26
CA THR A 191 -1.51 15.90 -9.90
C THR A 191 -2.63 16.87 -9.49
N ASP A 192 -3.14 17.64 -10.44
CA ASP A 192 -4.01 18.78 -10.16
C ASP A 192 -5.38 18.34 -9.65
N LEU A 193 -5.87 17.22 -10.19
CA LEU A 193 -7.16 16.63 -9.84
C LEU A 193 -7.28 16.37 -8.33
N LEU A 194 -6.29 15.71 -7.73
CA LEU A 194 -6.33 15.37 -6.30
C LEU A 194 -6.03 16.59 -5.42
N VAL A 195 -5.11 17.47 -5.83
CA VAL A 195 -4.82 18.71 -5.11
C VAL A 195 -6.05 19.62 -5.05
N HIS A 196 -6.79 19.74 -6.15
CA HIS A 196 -8.04 20.49 -6.19
C HIS A 196 -9.10 19.90 -5.25
N ALA A 197 -9.28 18.58 -5.27
CA ALA A 197 -10.21 17.92 -4.36
C ALA A 197 -9.88 18.18 -2.89
N VAL A 198 -8.60 18.13 -2.50
CA VAL A 198 -8.15 18.45 -1.14
C VAL A 198 -8.42 19.90 -0.76
N ARG A 199 -8.21 20.85 -1.68
CA ARG A 199 -8.51 22.27 -1.45
C ARG A 199 -9.98 22.52 -1.13
N SER A 200 -10.86 21.75 -1.77
CA SER A 200 -12.32 21.86 -1.64
C SER A 200 -12.88 21.16 -0.39
N LEU A 201 -12.06 20.42 0.36
CA LEU A 201 -12.51 19.80 1.62
C LEU A 201 -12.78 20.88 2.68
N ALA A 202 -13.93 20.76 3.34
CA ALA A 202 -14.30 21.55 4.52
C ALA A 202 -13.57 21.05 5.77
N LEU A 203 -12.24 21.21 5.79
CA LEU A 203 -11.38 20.86 6.92
C LEU A 203 -11.48 21.92 8.02
N PRO A 204 -11.34 21.53 9.30
CA PRO A 204 -11.14 22.50 10.39
C PRO A 204 -9.96 23.44 10.14
N ASP A 205 -10.02 24.65 10.71
CA ASP A 205 -8.98 25.67 10.59
C ASP A 205 -7.70 25.38 11.40
N HIS A 206 -7.67 24.27 12.13
CA HIS A 206 -6.48 23.78 12.83
C HIS A 206 -5.95 22.49 12.18
N PRO A 207 -4.65 22.17 12.31
CA PRO A 207 -4.11 20.93 11.77
C PRO A 207 -4.76 19.68 12.36
N GLY A 208 -4.93 18.66 11.52
CA GLY A 208 -5.16 17.27 11.92
C GLY A 208 -3.89 16.44 11.70
N VAL A 209 -4.04 15.15 11.43
CA VAL A 209 -2.95 14.30 10.91
C VAL A 209 -3.32 13.80 9.51
N ALA A 210 -2.45 14.10 8.53
CA ALA A 210 -2.64 13.71 7.14
C ALA A 210 -1.80 12.49 6.79
N TYR A 211 -2.43 11.56 6.05
CA TYR A 211 -1.83 10.37 5.47
C TYR A 211 -1.91 10.52 3.95
N VAL A 212 -0.78 10.84 3.32
CA VAL A 212 -0.70 11.10 1.88
C VAL A 212 0.10 9.99 1.20
N ALA A 213 -0.53 9.25 0.27
CA ALA A 213 0.11 8.13 -0.41
C ALA A 213 -0.31 8.00 -1.88
N GLY A 214 0.50 7.31 -2.68
CA GLY A 214 0.26 7.13 -4.12
C GLY A 214 1.36 7.73 -4.98
N GLN A 215 0.99 8.42 -6.06
CA GLN A 215 1.93 9.01 -7.00
C GLN A 215 2.83 10.09 -6.33
N ALA A 216 4.13 10.04 -6.57
CA ALA A 216 5.14 10.84 -5.85
C ALA A 216 4.99 12.37 -5.97
N ARG A 217 4.75 12.90 -7.18
CA ARG A 217 4.51 14.33 -7.41
C ARG A 217 3.19 14.78 -6.79
N THR A 218 2.15 13.97 -6.88
CA THR A 218 0.87 14.24 -6.23
C THR A 218 1.05 14.32 -4.72
N CYS A 219 1.77 13.37 -4.13
CA CYS A 219 2.11 13.39 -2.70
C CYS A 219 2.86 14.67 -2.30
N GLN A 220 3.83 15.09 -3.11
CA GLN A 220 4.60 16.30 -2.88
C GLN A 220 3.70 17.55 -2.95
N ALA A 221 2.84 17.66 -3.96
CA ALA A 221 1.96 18.81 -4.15
C ALA A 221 0.90 18.93 -3.04
N VAL A 222 0.31 17.81 -2.62
CA VAL A 222 -0.62 17.78 -1.47
C VAL A 222 0.09 18.22 -0.20
N ARG A 223 1.29 17.69 0.07
CA ARG A 223 2.07 18.10 1.25
C ARG A 223 2.42 19.59 1.20
N GLU A 224 2.77 20.10 0.03
CA GLU A 224 3.05 21.52 -0.16
C GLU A 224 1.84 22.39 0.18
N HIS A 225 0.65 22.04 -0.34
CA HIS A 225 -0.59 22.74 0.01
C HIS A 225 -0.85 22.72 1.52
N LEU A 226 -0.80 21.55 2.17
CA LEU A 226 -1.08 21.42 3.60
C LEU A 226 -0.09 22.22 4.46
N VAL A 227 1.21 22.17 4.14
CA VAL A 227 2.25 22.82 4.95
C VAL A 227 2.39 24.31 4.64
N ARG A 228 2.48 24.69 3.36
CA ARG A 228 2.77 26.08 2.98
C ARG A 228 1.55 26.97 2.99
N GLU A 229 0.40 26.43 2.60
CA GLU A 229 -0.81 27.24 2.43
C GLU A 229 -1.76 27.10 3.62
N ARG A 230 -1.95 25.88 4.15
CA ARG A 230 -2.75 25.67 5.37
C ARG A 230 -1.95 25.76 6.67
N GLY A 231 -0.63 25.94 6.59
CA GLY A 231 0.21 26.15 7.78
C GLY A 231 0.36 24.92 8.69
N TRP A 232 0.14 23.70 8.19
CA TRP A 232 0.26 22.50 9.02
C TRP A 232 1.72 22.21 9.41
N PRO A 233 1.98 21.71 10.63
CA PRO A 233 3.27 21.16 11.01
C PRO A 233 3.71 20.06 10.03
N ARG A 234 4.99 20.05 9.67
CA ARG A 234 5.55 19.09 8.70
C ARG A 234 5.43 17.64 9.15
N ASP A 235 5.51 17.41 10.45
CA ASP A 235 5.40 16.11 11.10
C ASP A 235 3.95 15.64 11.21
N ALA A 236 2.95 16.53 11.08
CA ALA A 236 1.54 16.19 10.99
C ALA A 236 1.14 15.66 9.60
N VAL A 237 2.01 15.74 8.59
CA VAL A 237 1.77 15.24 7.23
C VAL A 237 2.70 14.04 6.95
N LEU A 238 2.16 12.84 7.16
CA LEU A 238 2.85 11.60 6.83
C LEU A 238 2.71 11.37 5.33
N VAL A 239 3.83 11.17 4.65
CA VAL A 239 3.86 10.93 3.20
C VAL A 239 4.52 9.60 2.90
N LYS A 240 3.90 8.81 2.02
CA LYS A 240 4.47 7.58 1.48
C LYS A 240 4.19 7.48 -0.01
N ALA A 241 5.15 7.92 -0.82
CA ALA A 241 5.06 7.78 -2.28
C ALA A 241 5.21 6.30 -2.68
N PHE A 242 4.25 5.76 -3.43
CA PHE A 242 4.22 4.34 -3.83
C PHE A 242 4.77 4.16 -5.24
N TRP A 243 4.54 5.12 -6.13
CA TRP A 243 4.97 5.03 -7.52
C TRP A 243 5.27 6.40 -8.14
N ALA A 244 5.99 6.38 -9.26
CA ALA A 244 6.22 7.54 -10.09
C ALA A 244 6.38 7.10 -11.55
N PRO A 245 5.93 7.90 -12.54
CA PRO A 245 6.11 7.58 -13.96
C PRO A 245 7.57 7.24 -14.29
N GLY A 246 7.78 6.14 -15.01
CA GLY A 246 9.11 5.68 -15.43
C GLY A 246 10.00 5.11 -14.30
N LYS A 247 9.50 4.96 -13.06
CA LYS A 247 10.24 4.34 -11.96
C LYS A 247 9.77 2.90 -11.70
N ARG A 248 10.71 2.01 -11.38
CA ARG A 248 10.46 0.62 -11.02
C ARG A 248 10.76 0.40 -9.55
N GLY A 249 9.70 0.38 -8.74
CA GLY A 249 9.81 0.34 -7.28
C GLY A 249 10.25 1.69 -6.71
N LEU A 250 9.59 2.11 -5.64
CA LEU A 250 10.08 3.14 -4.74
C LEU A 250 10.41 2.46 -3.41
N ASP A 251 11.48 2.93 -2.76
CA ASP A 251 11.94 2.42 -1.47
C ASP A 251 11.02 2.92 -0.34
#